data_AF-A3K2F4-F1
#
_entry.id   AF-A3K2F4-F1
#
_cell.length_a   1.000
_cell.length_b   1.000
_cell.length_c   1.000
_cell.angle_alpha   90.00
_cell.angle_beta   90.00
_cell.angle_gamma   90.00
#
_symmetry.space_group_name_H-M   'P 1'
#
loop_
_entity.id
_entity.type
_entity.pdbx_description
1 polymer ?
#
loop_
_entity_poly.entity_id
_entity_poly.type
_entity_poly.pdbx_seq_one_letter_code
_entity_poly.pdbx_strand_id
1 'polypeptide(L)'
;MRGTFLSVLAATLWLAACDMPDGGLTAASSGSTPPPEKIALAGGAVVVRGPEGYCIDPETSRSRNGQGVAVIASCFILSGGQTGYNVPPAIVTVTVGPKDPEGVVPDPAALAKAAGAPLLGAYEQDGLALAHLGGGGDKMLSEGDKRYWRGAFLQGGHMIGLALYAPEGDALAGRDGARMLRQVRDLIVRASP
;
A
#
# COMPACT_ATOMS: atom_id res chain seq x y z
N MET A 1 -59.18 12.33 -64.07
CA MET A 1 -60.34 12.13 -63.16
C MET A 1 -60.02 10.92 -62.30
N ARG A 2 -59.69 11.13 -61.01
CA ARG A 2 -59.42 10.05 -60.04
C ARG A 2 -60.49 10.17 -58.95
N GLY A 3 -61.29 9.13 -58.81
CA GLY A 3 -62.30 8.98 -57.75
C GLY A 3 -61.68 8.34 -56.51
N THR A 4 -62.02 8.92 -55.36
CA THR A 4 -61.80 8.44 -53.99
C THR A 4 -62.66 7.23 -53.65
N PHE A 5 -62.12 6.26 -52.92
CA PHE A 5 -62.89 5.50 -51.92
C PHE A 5 -62.00 5.10 -50.74
N LEU A 6 -62.45 5.48 -49.54
CA LEU A 6 -61.97 5.09 -48.22
C LEU A 6 -62.17 3.59 -48.00
N SER A 7 -61.22 2.94 -47.33
CA SER A 7 -61.51 1.75 -46.53
C SER A 7 -60.65 1.79 -45.26
N VAL A 8 -61.36 1.77 -44.14
CA VAL A 8 -60.88 1.73 -42.76
C VAL A 8 -60.39 0.31 -42.48
N LEU A 9 -59.18 0.15 -41.95
CA LEU A 9 -58.73 -1.11 -41.36
C LEU A 9 -58.24 -0.84 -39.93
N ALA A 10 -59.00 -1.39 -38.99
CA ALA A 10 -58.75 -1.39 -37.57
C ALA A 10 -57.49 -2.23 -37.26
N ALA A 11 -56.50 -1.60 -36.63
CA ALA A 11 -55.30 -2.26 -36.15
C ALA A 11 -55.58 -2.94 -34.80
N THR A 12 -55.51 -4.26 -34.79
CA THR A 12 -55.61 -5.11 -33.60
C THR A 12 -54.36 -4.97 -32.73
N LEU A 13 -54.58 -4.57 -31.47
CA LEU A 13 -53.59 -4.59 -30.38
C LEU A 13 -53.19 -6.05 -30.07
N TRP A 14 -51.91 -6.36 -30.21
CA TRP A 14 -51.30 -7.56 -29.64
C TRP A 14 -50.61 -7.17 -28.33
N LEU A 15 -51.21 -7.51 -27.19
CA LEU A 15 -50.54 -7.48 -25.89
C LEU A 15 -49.63 -8.71 -25.77
N ALA A 16 -48.33 -8.53 -26.00
CA ALA A 16 -47.32 -9.49 -25.59
C ALA A 16 -47.01 -9.27 -24.10
N ALA A 17 -47.53 -10.14 -23.25
CA ALA A 17 -47.11 -10.28 -21.87
C ALA A 17 -45.70 -10.91 -21.86
N CYS A 18 -44.68 -10.15 -21.46
CA CYS A 18 -43.39 -10.72 -21.08
C CYS A 18 -43.49 -11.16 -19.63
N ASP A 19 -43.50 -12.48 -19.44
CA ASP A 19 -43.24 -13.18 -18.19
C ASP A 19 -41.93 -12.63 -17.60
N MET A 20 -42.01 -11.89 -16.48
CA MET A 20 -40.82 -11.54 -15.71
C MET A 20 -40.60 -12.67 -14.70
N PRO A 21 -39.55 -13.51 -14.84
CA PRO A 21 -39.14 -14.33 -13.73
C PRO A 21 -38.74 -13.39 -12.58
N ASP A 22 -39.25 -13.66 -11.39
CA ASP A 22 -38.83 -13.05 -10.12
C ASP A 22 -37.34 -13.34 -9.90
N GLY A 23 -36.51 -12.57 -10.59
CA GLY A 23 -35.08 -12.50 -10.39
C GLY A 23 -34.87 -11.79 -9.07
N GLY A 24 -34.96 -12.56 -7.98
CA GLY A 24 -34.52 -12.14 -6.66
C GLY A 24 -33.14 -11.52 -6.83
N LEU A 25 -33.09 -10.20 -6.62
CA LEU A 25 -31.85 -9.44 -6.49
C LEU A 25 -31.20 -9.94 -5.20
N THR A 26 -30.51 -11.08 -5.26
CA THR A 26 -29.41 -11.33 -4.38
C THR A 26 -28.37 -10.29 -4.74
N ALA A 27 -28.45 -9.13 -4.06
CA ALA A 27 -27.32 -8.27 -3.92
C ALA A 27 -26.21 -9.14 -3.33
N ALA A 28 -25.35 -9.67 -4.20
CA ALA A 28 -24.08 -10.19 -3.79
C ALA A 28 -23.43 -9.03 -3.05
N SER A 29 -23.40 -9.11 -1.72
CA SER A 29 -22.53 -8.26 -0.95
C SER A 29 -21.14 -8.60 -1.48
N SER A 30 -20.60 -7.71 -2.32
CA SER A 30 -19.19 -7.70 -2.65
C SER A 30 -18.47 -7.38 -1.35
N GLY A 31 -18.34 -8.37 -0.47
CA GLY A 31 -17.52 -8.29 0.72
C GLY A 31 -16.10 -8.10 0.23
N SER A 32 -15.59 -6.87 0.33
CA SER A 32 -14.18 -6.59 0.11
C SER A 32 -13.38 -7.50 1.04
N THR A 33 -12.53 -8.37 0.47
CA THR A 33 -11.64 -9.21 1.27
C THR A 33 -10.79 -8.28 2.13
N PRO A 34 -10.71 -8.49 3.46
CA PRO A 34 -9.92 -7.65 4.34
C PRO A 34 -8.45 -7.58 3.85
N PRO A 35 -7.81 -6.40 3.89
CA PRO A 35 -6.41 -6.27 3.52
C PRO A 35 -5.54 -7.21 4.38
N PRO A 36 -4.58 -7.94 3.79
CA PRO A 36 -3.75 -8.88 4.54
C PRO A 36 -2.85 -8.14 5.55
N GLU A 37 -2.70 -8.67 6.76
CA GLU A 37 -1.82 -8.07 7.77
C GLU A 37 -0.31 -8.32 7.52
N LYS A 38 0.01 -9.37 6.76
CA LYS A 38 1.39 -9.80 6.52
C LYS A 38 1.59 -10.43 5.15
N ILE A 39 2.84 -10.45 4.69
CA ILE A 39 3.27 -11.12 3.47
C ILE A 39 4.67 -11.72 3.65
N ALA A 40 4.89 -12.90 3.08
CA ALA A 40 6.22 -13.53 3.01
C ALA A 40 6.93 -13.12 1.72
N LEU A 41 8.17 -12.62 1.85
CA LEU A 41 9.06 -12.24 0.76
C LEU A 41 10.31 -13.14 0.76
N ALA A 42 11.07 -13.11 -0.33
CA ALA A 42 12.34 -13.84 -0.44
C ALA A 42 12.24 -15.33 -0.04
N GLY A 43 11.22 -16.03 -0.54
CA GLY A 43 10.99 -17.44 -0.23
C GLY A 43 10.64 -17.73 1.24
N GLY A 44 10.21 -16.72 2.00
CA GLY A 44 9.85 -16.86 3.41
C GLY A 44 10.95 -16.45 4.39
N ALA A 45 12.14 -16.07 3.90
CA ALA A 45 13.23 -15.58 4.75
C ALA A 45 12.93 -14.22 5.40
N VAL A 46 11.98 -13.46 4.83
CA VAL A 46 11.53 -12.18 5.36
C VAL A 46 10.00 -12.16 5.39
N VAL A 47 9.41 -11.98 6.56
CA VAL A 47 7.96 -11.81 6.72
C VAL A 47 7.69 -10.35 7.10
N VAL A 48 7.02 -9.62 6.19
CA VAL A 48 6.63 -8.23 6.42
C VAL A 48 5.26 -8.19 7.07
N ARG A 49 5.12 -7.41 8.14
CA ARG A 49 3.87 -7.20 8.87
C ARG A 49 3.66 -5.71 9.15
N GLY A 50 2.44 -5.23 8.96
CA GLY A 50 2.05 -3.88 9.32
C GLY A 50 1.88 -3.69 10.84
N PRO A 51 2.16 -2.50 11.39
CA PRO A 51 1.74 -2.13 12.75
C PRO A 51 0.22 -2.14 12.92
N GLU A 52 -0.24 -2.03 14.16
CA GLU A 52 -1.68 -1.98 14.47
C GLU A 52 -2.37 -0.85 13.67
N GLY A 53 -3.46 -1.19 12.97
CA GLY A 53 -4.17 -0.27 12.07
C GLY A 53 -3.60 -0.16 10.65
N TYR A 54 -2.45 -0.79 10.37
CA TYR A 54 -1.81 -0.82 9.06
C TYR A 54 -1.71 -2.24 8.51
N CYS A 55 -2.03 -2.39 7.22
CA CYS A 55 -2.10 -3.65 6.51
C CYS A 55 -1.18 -3.60 5.28
N ILE A 56 -0.89 -4.78 4.72
CA ILE A 56 -0.22 -4.91 3.44
C ILE A 56 -1.20 -4.56 2.33
N ASP A 57 -0.77 -3.69 1.42
CA ASP A 57 -1.46 -3.47 0.15
C ASP A 57 -1.12 -4.62 -0.82
N PRO A 58 -2.08 -5.52 -1.14
CA PRO A 58 -1.82 -6.66 -2.01
C PRO A 58 -1.62 -6.23 -3.47
N GLU A 59 -2.14 -5.07 -3.88
CA GLU A 59 -2.10 -4.62 -5.27
C GLU A 59 -0.71 -4.14 -5.67
N THR A 60 0.08 -3.62 -4.74
CA THR A 60 1.43 -3.09 -5.00
C THR A 60 2.55 -3.99 -4.48
N SER A 61 2.23 -5.00 -3.67
CA SER A 61 3.22 -5.92 -3.09
C SER A 61 3.56 -7.10 -4.03
N ARG A 62 4.85 -7.41 -4.19
CA ARG A 62 5.36 -8.45 -5.11
C ARG A 62 6.54 -9.20 -4.50
N SER A 63 6.66 -10.49 -4.80
CA SER A 63 7.80 -11.33 -4.40
C SER A 63 8.29 -12.13 -5.60
N ARG A 64 9.58 -12.05 -5.94
CA ARG A 64 10.16 -12.77 -7.10
C ARG A 64 11.66 -12.95 -6.94
N ASN A 65 12.18 -14.13 -7.29
CA ASN A 65 13.62 -14.42 -7.41
C ASN A 65 14.45 -14.03 -6.17
N GLY A 66 13.97 -14.32 -4.95
CA GLY A 66 14.68 -13.95 -3.71
C GLY A 66 14.65 -12.46 -3.36
N GLN A 67 13.89 -11.66 -4.11
CA GLN A 67 13.67 -10.24 -3.88
C GLN A 67 12.16 -9.98 -3.66
N GLY A 68 11.82 -8.80 -3.15
CA GLY A 68 10.43 -8.43 -3.03
C GLY A 68 10.21 -6.98 -2.61
N VAL A 69 8.98 -6.52 -2.80
CA VAL A 69 8.48 -5.26 -2.27
C VAL A 69 7.16 -5.55 -1.57
N ALA A 70 6.99 -5.00 -0.38
CA ALA A 70 5.71 -4.90 0.28
C ALA A 70 5.40 -3.42 0.54
N VAL A 71 4.13 -3.06 0.43
CA VAL A 71 3.63 -1.75 0.80
C VAL A 71 2.70 -1.91 1.98
N ILE A 72 2.92 -1.11 3.02
CA ILE A 72 2.09 -1.03 4.22
C ILE A 72 1.32 0.29 4.18
N ALA A 73 0.01 0.25 4.37
CA ALA A 73 -0.87 1.41 4.42
C ALA A 73 -2.04 1.17 5.40
N SER A 74 -2.84 2.21 5.69
CA SER A 74 -3.99 2.11 6.59
C SER A 74 -4.97 1.03 6.15
N CYS A 75 -5.29 0.07 7.04
CA CYS A 75 -6.28 -0.98 6.75
C CYS A 75 -7.66 -0.38 6.43
N PHE A 76 -8.02 0.72 7.11
CA PHE A 76 -9.27 1.44 6.90
C PHE A 76 -9.33 2.01 5.48
N ILE A 77 -8.26 2.65 5.01
CA ILE A 77 -8.20 3.19 3.66
C ILE A 77 -8.18 2.07 2.62
N LEU A 78 -7.35 1.04 2.82
CA LEU A 78 -7.21 -0.08 1.88
C LEU A 78 -8.50 -0.90 1.72
N SER A 79 -9.31 -1.01 2.77
CA SER A 79 -10.60 -1.67 2.66
C SER A 79 -11.65 -0.80 1.95
N GLY A 80 -11.55 0.53 2.07
CA GLY A 80 -12.62 1.47 1.71
C GLY A 80 -13.53 1.83 2.89
N GLY A 81 -13.03 1.70 4.12
CA GLY A 81 -13.71 2.04 5.37
C GLY A 81 -14.39 0.88 6.12
N GLN A 82 -14.21 -0.36 5.67
CA GLN A 82 -14.92 -1.54 6.19
C GLN A 82 -14.17 -2.26 7.31
N THR A 83 -12.85 -2.15 7.37
CA THR A 83 -12.01 -2.89 8.33
C THR A 83 -10.92 -2.02 8.95
N GLY A 84 -10.58 -2.30 10.21
CA GLY A 84 -9.60 -1.51 10.96
C GLY A 84 -10.17 -0.19 11.48
N TYR A 85 -9.42 0.46 12.37
CA TYR A 85 -9.75 1.80 12.88
C TYR A 85 -8.98 2.87 12.09
N ASN A 86 -9.45 4.11 12.19
CA ASN A 86 -8.80 5.23 11.52
C ASN A 86 -7.45 5.54 12.19
N VAL A 87 -6.38 5.43 11.41
CA VAL A 87 -5.01 5.80 11.76
C VAL A 87 -4.50 6.87 10.80
N PRO A 88 -3.51 7.69 11.20
CA PRO A 88 -2.90 8.65 10.29
C PRO A 88 -2.49 7.99 8.96
N PRO A 89 -2.84 8.57 7.81
CA PRO A 89 -2.48 8.01 6.51
C PRO A 89 -0.96 8.05 6.32
N ALA A 90 -0.40 6.92 5.91
CA ALA A 90 0.99 6.83 5.48
C ALA A 90 1.16 5.67 4.49
N ILE A 91 2.20 5.78 3.67
CA ILE A 91 2.72 4.69 2.85
C ILE A 91 4.09 4.33 3.39
N VAL A 92 4.25 3.09 3.84
CA VAL A 92 5.56 2.52 4.16
C VAL A 92 5.91 1.47 3.12
N THR A 93 7.01 1.66 2.41
CA THR A 93 7.53 0.65 1.49
C THR A 93 8.63 -0.15 2.16
N VAL A 94 8.59 -1.47 1.97
CA VAL A 94 9.59 -2.42 2.44
C VAL A 94 10.14 -3.13 1.22
N THR A 95 11.42 -2.93 0.92
CA THR A 95 12.11 -3.57 -0.20
C THR A 95 13.08 -4.61 0.33
N VAL A 96 13.06 -5.81 -0.23
CA VAL A 96 13.95 -6.92 0.11
C VAL A 96 14.85 -7.21 -1.07
N GLY A 97 16.15 -7.09 -0.85
CA GLY A 97 17.18 -7.30 -1.86
C GLY A 97 18.36 -8.11 -1.35
N PRO A 98 19.31 -8.45 -2.23
CA PRO A 98 20.55 -9.09 -1.81
C PRO A 98 21.27 -8.20 -0.79
N LYS A 99 21.85 -8.80 0.25
CA LYS A 99 22.76 -8.08 1.13
C LYS A 99 24.07 -7.78 0.42
N ASP A 100 24.74 -6.73 0.87
CA ASP A 100 26.14 -6.50 0.52
C ASP A 100 27.00 -7.74 0.92
N PRO A 101 28.04 -8.11 0.15
CA PRO A 101 28.92 -9.22 0.49
C PRO A 101 29.46 -9.14 1.92
N GLU A 102 29.88 -7.95 2.35
CA GLU A 102 30.39 -7.69 3.70
C GLU A 102 29.27 -7.61 4.75
N GLY A 103 28.01 -7.48 4.31
CA GLY A 103 26.86 -7.37 5.19
C GLY A 103 26.81 -6.04 5.94
N VAL A 104 27.32 -4.98 5.32
CA VAL A 104 27.32 -3.65 5.93
C VAL A 104 25.97 -2.96 5.66
N VAL A 105 25.31 -2.52 6.72
CA VAL A 105 24.12 -1.65 6.62
C VAL A 105 24.61 -0.23 6.27
N PRO A 106 24.04 0.43 5.24
CA PRO A 106 24.42 1.78 4.88
C PRO A 106 24.07 2.76 6.01
N ASP A 107 25.01 3.66 6.34
CA ASP A 107 24.76 4.73 7.30
C ASP A 107 23.70 5.73 6.77
N PRO A 108 23.11 6.58 7.63
CA PRO A 108 22.11 7.57 7.23
C PRO A 108 22.58 8.56 6.15
N ALA A 109 23.87 8.91 6.12
CA ALA A 109 24.40 9.81 5.11
C ALA A 109 24.47 9.15 3.73
N ALA A 110 24.83 7.87 3.68
CA ALA A 110 24.78 7.05 2.47
C ALA A 110 23.34 6.89 1.96
N LEU A 111 22.37 6.70 2.85
CA LEU A 111 20.94 6.66 2.50
C LEU A 111 20.46 7.98 1.88
N ALA A 112 20.85 9.12 2.46
CA ALA A 112 20.52 10.45 1.94
C ALA A 112 21.18 10.72 0.59
N LYS A 113 22.46 10.36 0.44
CA LYS A 113 23.20 10.46 -0.83
C LYS A 113 22.53 9.63 -1.92
N ALA A 114 22.18 8.38 -1.64
CA ALA A 114 21.49 7.51 -2.58
C ALA A 114 20.10 8.03 -2.97
N ALA A 115 19.46 8.80 -2.10
CA ALA A 115 18.18 9.45 -2.35
C ALA A 115 18.29 10.78 -3.12
N GLY A 116 19.50 11.37 -3.20
CA GLY A 116 19.69 12.70 -3.77
C GLY A 116 18.95 13.80 -2.98
N ALA A 117 18.80 13.62 -1.66
CA ALA A 117 18.00 14.52 -0.81
C ALA A 117 18.82 15.02 0.41
N PRO A 118 18.56 16.25 0.91
CA PRO A 118 19.21 16.75 2.12
C PRO A 118 18.89 15.89 3.34
N LEU A 119 19.93 15.52 4.11
CA LEU A 119 19.76 14.85 5.39
C LEU A 119 19.36 15.87 6.47
N LEU A 120 18.16 15.73 7.01
CA LEU A 120 17.64 16.55 8.11
C LEU A 120 17.91 15.95 9.49
N GLY A 121 18.06 14.63 9.56
CA GLY A 121 18.28 13.91 10.81
C GLY A 121 18.68 12.47 10.56
N ALA A 122 19.45 11.92 11.48
CA ALA A 122 20.02 10.57 11.42
C ALA A 122 19.73 9.83 12.73
N TYR A 123 19.38 8.55 12.63
CA TYR A 123 19.17 7.68 13.79
C TYR A 123 19.74 6.32 13.47
N GLU A 124 20.57 5.78 14.37
CA GLU A 124 21.13 4.44 14.25
C GLU A 124 20.96 3.73 15.57
N GLN A 125 20.29 2.57 15.55
CA GLN A 125 20.06 1.78 16.75
C GLN A 125 19.75 0.32 16.40
N ASP A 126 20.40 -0.61 17.10
CA ASP A 126 20.23 -2.07 16.97
C ASP A 126 20.25 -2.57 15.51
N GLY A 127 21.22 -2.10 14.72
CA GLY A 127 21.41 -2.49 13.32
C GLY A 127 20.42 -1.87 12.33
N LEU A 128 19.56 -0.95 12.77
CA LEU A 128 18.71 -0.13 11.91
C LEU A 128 19.33 1.26 11.73
N ALA A 129 19.57 1.65 10.48
CA ALA A 129 19.90 3.02 10.10
C ALA A 129 18.67 3.71 9.53
N LEU A 130 18.39 4.95 9.96
CA LEU A 130 17.30 5.79 9.47
C LEU A 130 17.82 7.18 9.10
N ALA A 131 17.38 7.67 7.94
CA ALA A 131 17.63 9.01 7.45
C ALA A 131 16.30 9.76 7.25
N HIS A 132 16.17 10.90 7.93
CA HIS A 132 15.10 11.86 7.68
C HIS A 132 15.53 12.80 6.58
N LEU A 133 14.78 12.85 5.49
CA LEU A 133 15.16 13.53 4.26
C LEU A 133 14.27 14.74 4.02
N GLY A 134 14.86 15.81 3.49
CA GLY A 134 14.20 17.12 3.39
C GLY A 134 13.52 17.44 2.07
N GLY A 135 13.50 16.52 1.10
CA GLY A 135 12.84 16.77 -0.18
C GLY A 135 12.67 15.52 -1.03
N GLY A 136 11.57 15.45 -1.77
CA GLY A 136 11.24 14.36 -2.69
C GLY A 136 10.10 13.46 -2.22
N GLY A 137 9.61 13.59 -0.99
CA GLY A 137 8.47 12.81 -0.49
C GLY A 137 7.15 13.11 -1.21
N ASP A 138 6.95 14.38 -1.56
CA ASP A 138 5.83 14.94 -2.33
C ASP A 138 5.74 14.43 -3.77
N LYS A 139 6.79 13.76 -4.26
CA LYS A 139 6.79 13.12 -5.58
C LYS A 139 6.18 11.72 -5.56
N MET A 140 6.03 11.12 -4.37
CA MET A 140 5.54 9.75 -4.20
C MET A 140 4.05 9.70 -3.84
N LEU A 141 3.52 10.80 -3.30
CA LEU A 141 2.12 10.96 -2.91
C LEU A 141 1.60 12.30 -3.43
N SER A 142 0.44 12.30 -4.08
CA SER A 142 -0.31 13.55 -4.30
C SER A 142 -0.65 14.16 -2.94
N GLU A 143 -0.33 15.44 -2.73
CA GLU A 143 -0.45 16.13 -1.43
C GLU A 143 0.45 15.55 -0.32
N GLY A 144 1.56 14.91 -0.70
CA GLY A 144 2.58 14.42 0.23
C GLY A 144 3.47 15.52 0.82
N ASP A 145 4.00 15.31 2.02
CA ASP A 145 5.05 16.15 2.59
C ASP A 145 6.35 15.98 1.80
N LYS A 146 7.10 17.08 1.62
CA LYS A 146 8.43 17.04 1.00
C LYS A 146 9.39 16.16 1.81
N ARG A 147 9.21 16.16 3.13
CA ARG A 147 10.00 15.37 4.06
C ARG A 147 9.50 13.94 4.08
N TYR A 148 10.43 13.03 4.19
CA TYR A 148 10.13 11.60 4.24
C TYR A 148 11.28 10.86 4.91
N TRP A 149 11.09 9.59 5.18
CA TRP A 149 12.10 8.76 5.81
C TRP A 149 12.61 7.69 4.85
N ARG A 150 13.90 7.37 4.98
CA ARG A 150 14.49 6.14 4.48
C ARG A 150 15.16 5.38 5.60
N GLY A 151 15.24 4.06 5.45
CA GLY A 151 15.93 3.22 6.41
C GLY A 151 16.52 1.97 5.76
N ALA A 152 17.45 1.36 6.47
CA ALA A 152 18.00 0.07 6.10
C ALA A 152 18.37 -0.76 7.33
N PHE A 153 18.20 -2.08 7.21
CA PHE A 153 18.69 -3.06 8.19
C PHE A 153 18.84 -4.43 7.51
N LEU A 154 19.42 -5.40 8.20
CA LEU A 154 19.52 -6.78 7.73
C LEU A 154 18.49 -7.69 8.39
N GLN A 155 17.90 -8.60 7.61
CA GLN A 155 17.07 -9.69 8.13
C GLN A 155 17.19 -10.91 7.22
N GLY A 156 17.31 -12.10 7.81
CA GLY A 156 17.25 -13.36 7.06
C GLY A 156 18.26 -13.46 5.92
N GLY A 157 19.45 -12.85 6.05
CA GLY A 157 20.47 -12.80 5.00
C GLY A 157 20.21 -11.80 3.87
N HIS A 158 19.21 -10.92 4.01
CA HIS A 158 18.82 -9.93 3.01
C HIS A 158 18.99 -8.50 3.52
N MET A 159 19.22 -7.56 2.59
CA MET A 159 19.10 -6.13 2.86
C MET A 159 17.65 -5.73 2.80
N ILE A 160 17.17 -5.08 3.86
CA ILE A 160 15.82 -4.55 3.95
C ILE A 160 15.88 -3.04 3.84
N GLY A 161 15.34 -2.48 2.77
CA GLY A 161 15.15 -1.04 2.61
C GLY A 161 13.76 -0.64 3.09
N LEU A 162 13.68 0.47 3.81
CA LEU A 162 12.45 1.10 4.26
C LEU A 162 12.30 2.49 3.64
N ALA A 163 11.09 2.90 3.30
CA ALA A 163 10.74 4.30 3.13
C ALA A 163 9.37 4.59 3.71
N LEU A 164 9.18 5.79 4.27
CA LEU A 164 7.88 6.26 4.77
C LEU A 164 7.55 7.60 4.15
N TYR A 165 6.37 7.68 3.55
CA TYR A 165 5.76 8.90 3.00
C TYR A 165 4.43 9.16 3.72
N ALA A 166 4.13 10.44 3.97
CA ALA A 166 2.91 10.87 4.63
C ALA A 166 2.39 12.17 4.00
N PRO A 167 1.12 12.55 4.22
CA PRO A 167 0.58 13.81 3.74
C PRO A 167 1.32 15.04 4.29
N GLU A 168 1.16 16.16 3.59
CA GLU A 168 1.75 17.44 3.98
C GLU A 168 1.42 17.80 5.44
N GLY A 169 2.45 18.11 6.22
CA GLY A 169 2.30 18.54 7.61
C GLY A 169 2.07 17.41 8.62
N ASP A 170 1.93 16.17 8.19
CA ASP A 170 1.70 15.03 9.09
C ASP A 170 2.92 14.75 9.99
N ALA A 171 2.66 14.33 11.23
CA ALA A 171 3.71 14.02 12.21
C ALA A 171 4.59 12.83 11.78
N LEU A 172 4.06 11.91 10.96
CA LEU A 172 4.78 10.79 10.39
C LEU A 172 5.83 11.22 9.35
N ALA A 173 5.62 12.33 8.64
CA ALA A 173 6.68 12.95 7.83
C ALA A 173 7.78 13.55 8.71
N GLY A 174 7.46 13.89 9.96
CA GLY A 174 8.39 14.41 10.97
C GLY A 174 8.92 13.33 11.94
N ARG A 175 9.00 13.67 13.23
CA ARG A 175 9.66 12.83 14.26
C ARG A 175 9.00 11.47 14.47
N ASP A 176 7.70 11.34 14.25
CA ASP A 176 6.99 10.09 14.53
C ASP A 176 7.26 9.02 13.48
N GLY A 177 7.70 9.41 12.27
CA GLY A 177 8.11 8.47 11.22
C GLY A 177 9.23 7.53 11.65
N ALA A 178 10.20 8.02 12.44
CA ALA A 178 11.27 7.16 12.97
C ALA A 178 10.73 6.07 13.91
N ARG A 179 9.72 6.40 14.72
CA ARG A 179 9.08 5.46 15.64
C ARG A 179 8.30 4.40 14.85
N MET A 180 7.54 4.83 13.84
CA MET A 180 6.82 3.95 12.94
C MET A 180 7.76 2.96 12.24
N LEU A 181 8.87 3.44 11.66
CA LEU A 181 9.83 2.57 10.97
C LEU A 181 10.55 1.59 11.91
N ARG A 182 10.87 2.01 13.15
CA ARG A 182 11.38 1.07 14.18
C ARG A 182 10.37 -0.03 14.49
N GLN A 183 9.09 0.33 14.65
CA GLN A 183 8.04 -0.66 14.91
C GLN A 183 7.89 -1.65 13.75
N VAL A 184 7.92 -1.17 12.51
CA VAL A 184 7.90 -2.03 11.31
C VAL A 184 9.10 -2.98 11.30
N ARG A 185 10.32 -2.48 11.55
CA ARG A 185 11.53 -3.31 11.67
C ARG A 185 11.35 -4.40 12.71
N ASP A 186 10.89 -4.04 13.91
CA ASP A 186 10.74 -5.00 15.00
C ASP A 186 9.70 -6.08 14.70
N LEU A 187 8.62 -5.73 13.99
CA LEU A 187 7.62 -6.68 13.54
C LEU A 187 8.20 -7.64 12.49
N ILE A 188 9.02 -7.14 11.56
CA ILE A 188 9.71 -7.98 10.57
C ILE A 188 10.66 -8.95 11.26
N VAL A 189 11.50 -8.45 12.17
CA VAL A 189 12.47 -9.28 12.91
C VAL A 189 11.77 -10.38 13.69
N ARG A 190 10.67 -10.07 14.40
CA ARG A 190 9.91 -11.06 15.17
C ARG A 190 9.16 -12.08 14.31
N ALA A 191 8.72 -11.69 13.10
CA ALA A 191 7.91 -12.55 12.24
C ALA A 191 8.73 -13.42 11.30
N SER A 192 10.02 -13.09 11.11
CA SER A 192 10.92 -13.80 10.19
C SER A 192 11.68 -14.92 10.91
N PRO A 193 12.07 -15.99 10.19
CA PRO A 193 12.89 -17.07 10.75
C PRO A 193 14.29 -16.64 11.19
#